data_AF-A0A015JX44-F1
#
_entry.id   AF-A0A015JX44-F1
#
_cell.length_a   1.000
_cell.length_b   1.000
_cell.length_c   1.000
_cell.angle_alpha   90.00
_cell.angle_beta   90.00
_cell.angle_gamma   90.00
#
_symmetry.space_group_name_H-M   'P 1'
#
loop_
_entity.id
_entity.type
_entity.pdbx_description
1 polymer ?
#
loop_
_entity_poly.entity_id
_entity_poly.type
_entity_poly.pdbx_seq_one_letter_code
_entity_poly.pdbx_strand_id
1 'polypeptide(L)' 'MWEVSSGQPPFNNYEHDYDLAMNIVNGIRPKIVPGTPLEYKNLMKQCWDADPSKRPDIKTL' A
#
# COMPACT_ATOMS: atom_id res chain seq x y z
N MET A 1 -4.03 5.05 -4.72
CA MET A 1 -4.49 5.56 -3.41
C MET A 1 -3.35 6.17 -2.61
N TRP A 2 -2.29 5.41 -2.30
CA TRP A 2 -1.18 5.95 -1.52
C TRP A 2 -0.50 7.16 -2.17
N GLU A 3 -0.17 7.09 -3.47
CA GLU A 3 0.44 8.21 -4.21
C GLU A 3 -0.42 9.49 -4.19
N VAL A 4 -1.74 9.33 -4.29
CA VAL A 4 -2.69 10.45 -4.21
C VAL A 4 -2.68 11.06 -2.81
N SER A 5 -2.61 10.21 -1.78
CA SER A 5 -2.59 10.64 -0.39
C SER A 5 -1.25 11.25 0.05
N SER A 6 -0.14 10.80 -0.53
CA SER A 6 1.22 11.23 -0.16
C SER A 6 1.77 12.33 -1.07
N GLY A 7 1.25 12.45 -2.29
CA GLY A 7 1.82 13.29 -3.35
C GLY A 7 3.16 12.79 -3.88
N GLN A 8 3.57 11.55 -3.56
CA GLN A 8 4.87 10.99 -3.90
C GLN A 8 4.76 9.53 -4.39
N PRO A 9 5.69 9.05 -5.22
CA PRO A 9 5.77 7.62 -5.57
C PRO A 9 6.05 6.75 -4.33
N PRO A 10 5.44 5.55 -4.21
CA PRO A 10 5.70 4.64 -3.11
C PRO A 10 7.14 4.14 -3.20
N PHE A 11 7.79 4.02 -2.05
CA PHE A 11 9.18 3.56 -1.96
C PHE A 11 10.19 4.42 -2.73
N ASN A 12 9.92 5.72 -2.91
CA ASN A 12 10.83 6.66 -3.59
C ASN A 12 12.27 6.73 -3.04
N ASN A 13 12.51 6.23 -1.84
CA ASN A 13 13.84 6.18 -1.20
C ASN A 13 14.51 4.80 -1.33
N TYR A 14 13.96 3.89 -2.14
CA TYR A 14 14.49 2.55 -2.38
C TYR A 14 14.88 2.41 -3.84
N GLU A 15 15.90 1.60 -4.10
CA GLU A 15 16.16 1.10 -5.45
C GLU A 15 15.01 0.20 -5.89
N HIS A 16 14.54 0.36 -7.12
CA HIS A 16 13.43 -0.41 -7.68
C HIS A 16 13.94 -1.73 -8.29
N ASP A 17 14.50 -2.58 -7.43
CA ASP A 17 15.18 -3.83 -7.79
C ASP A 17 14.45 -5.08 -7.29
N TYR A 18 15.09 -6.24 -7.49
CA TYR A 18 14.58 -7.54 -7.06
C TYR A 18 14.41 -7.62 -5.52
N ASP A 19 15.31 -7.00 -4.77
CA ASP A 19 15.27 -7.03 -3.31
C ASP A 19 14.06 -6.25 -2.79
N LEU A 20 13.77 -5.07 -3.37
CA LEU A 20 12.55 -4.34 -3.06
C LEU A 20 11.31 -5.15 -3.40
N ALA A 21 11.27 -5.79 -4.58
CA ALA A 21 10.14 -6.62 -4.98
C ALA A 21 9.90 -7.78 -3.99
N MET A 22 10.97 -8.47 -3.57
CA MET A 22 10.88 -9.56 -2.60
C MET A 22 10.43 -9.06 -1.22
N ASN A 23 10.91 -7.89 -0.78
CA ASN A 23 10.44 -7.27 0.45
C ASN A 23 8.94 -6.95 0.40
N ILE A 24 8.42 -6.47 -0.74
CA ILE A 24 6.99 -6.18 -0.91
C ILE A 24 6.17 -7.48 -0.84
N VAL A 25 6.65 -8.55 -1.48
CA VAL A 25 6.03 -9.89 -1.36
C VAL A 25 6.03 -10.35 0.11
N ASN A 26 7.12 -10.11 0.84
CA ASN A 26 7.24 -10.41 2.28
C ASN A 26 6.46 -9.46 3.20
N GLY A 27 5.72 -8.50 2.65
CA GLY A 27 4.75 -7.71 3.41
C GLY A 27 5.17 -6.29 3.77
N ILE A 28 6.32 -5.78 3.29
CA ILE A 28 6.61 -4.35 3.51
C ILE A 28 5.55 -3.50 2.79
N ARG A 29 5.11 -2.43 3.43
CA ARG A 29 4.16 -1.46 2.86
C ARG A 29 4.64 -0.04 3.10
N PRO A 30 4.32 0.90 2.20
CA PRO A 30 4.54 2.32 2.43
C PRO A 30 3.91 2.78 3.75
N LYS A 31 4.61 3.67 4.46
CA LYS A 31 4.07 4.29 5.68
C LYS A 31 2.89 5.17 5.31
N ILE A 32 1.77 5.05 6.04
CA ILE A 32 0.61 5.92 5.85
C ILE A 32 0.98 7.33 6.33
N VAL A 33 0.73 8.33 5.48
CA VAL A 33 1.09 9.72 5.76
C VAL A 33 0.15 10.33 6.81
N PRO A 34 0.66 11.12 7.78
CA PRO A 34 -0.18 11.84 8.73
C PRO A 34 -1.24 12.70 8.00
N GLY A 35 -2.45 12.74 8.55
CA GLY A 35 -3.57 13.47 7.94
C GLY A 35 -4.37 12.67 6.90
N THR A 36 -3.93 11.47 6.52
CA THR A 36 -4.75 10.54 5.74
C THR A 36 -6.04 10.19 6.51
N PRO A 37 -7.24 10.36 5.92
CA PRO A 37 -8.51 9.96 6.55
C PRO A 37 -8.50 8.49 6.98
N LEU A 38 -9.18 8.17 8.09
CA LEU A 38 -9.14 6.83 8.68
C LEU A 38 -9.71 5.77 7.74
N GLU A 39 -10.77 6.10 7.03
CA GLU A 39 -11.44 5.27 6.03
C GLU A 39 -10.46 4.93 4.89
N TYR A 40 -9.73 5.93 4.42
CA TYR A 40 -8.73 5.77 3.36
C TYR A 40 -7.53 4.92 3.83
N LYS A 41 -7.10 5.11 5.07
CA LYS A 41 -6.06 4.29 5.72
C LYS A 41 -6.48 2.82 5.81
N ASN A 42 -7.70 2.56 6.27
CA ASN A 42 -8.24 1.21 6.40
C ASN A 42 -8.41 0.55 5.03
N LEU A 43 -8.94 1.29 4.06
CA LEU A 43 -9.09 0.81 2.69
C LEU A 43 -7.75 0.46 2.06
N MET A 44 -6.75 1.35 2.14
CA MET A 44 -5.41 1.06 1.64
C MET A 44 -4.86 -0.23 2.26
N LYS A 45 -4.95 -0.38 3.60
CA LYS A 45 -4.56 -1.59 4.33
C LYS A 45 -5.21 -2.87 3.81
N GLN A 46 -6.49 -2.84 3.49
CA GLN A 46 -7.19 -4.00 2.93
C GLN A 46 -6.75 -4.29 1.49
N CYS A 47 -6.66 -3.26 0.63
CA CYS A 47 -6.30 -3.42 -0.78
C CYS A 47 -4.92 -4.03 -1.01
N TRP A 48 -3.95 -3.76 -0.14
CA TRP A 48 -2.61 -4.32 -0.22
C TRP A 48 -2.31 -5.36 0.86
N ASP A 49 -3.31 -6.06 1.41
CA ASP A 49 -3.06 -7.15 2.37
C ASP A 49 -2.07 -8.18 1.78
N ALA A 50 -1.20 -8.73 2.63
CA ALA A 50 -0.25 -9.76 2.22
C ALA A 50 -0.97 -11.04 1.79
N ASP A 51 -2.11 -11.35 2.44
CA ASP A 51 -3.02 -12.41 2.04
C ASP A 51 -3.95 -11.90 0.92
N PRO A 52 -3.84 -12.43 -0.31
CA PRO A 52 -4.67 -12.01 -1.42
C PRO A 52 -6.17 -12.22 -1.18
N SER A 53 -6.55 -13.20 -0.34
CA SER A 53 -7.97 -13.51 -0.06
C SER A 53 -8.66 -12.45 0.80
N LYS A 54 -7.88 -11.62 1.51
CA LYS A 54 -8.40 -10.51 2.33
C LYS A 54 -8.58 -9.21 1.55
N ARG A 55 -8.14 -9.17 0.30
CA ARG A 55 -8.24 -7.97 -0.54
C ARG A 55 -9.69 -7.83 -1.02
N PRO A 56 -10.26 -6.62 -0.99
CA PRO A 56 -11.62 -6.38 -1.44
C PRO A 56 -11.71 -6.52 -2.97
N ASP A 57 -12.85 -7.01 -3.45
CA ASP A 57 -13.22 -6.91 -4.86
C ASP A 57 -13.82 -5.53 -5.14
N ILE A 58 -13.48 -4.94 -6.28
CA ILE A 58 -13.91 -3.59 -6.66
C ILE A 58 -15.42 -3.44 -6.78
N LYS A 59 -16.15 -4.52 -7.10
CA LYS A 59 -17.61 -4.52 -7.18
C LYS A 59 -18.27 -4.60 -5.81
N THR A 60 -17.54 -5.01 -4.79
CA THR A 60 -18.03 -5.19 -3.41
C THR A 60 -17.55 -4.11 -2.44
N LEU A 61 -16.67 -3.23 -2.93
CA LEU A 61 -16.13 -2.10 -2.20
C LEU A 61 -17.05 -0.88 -2.32
#